data_AF-A0A319EQV3-F1
#
_entry.id   AF-A0A319EQV3-F1
#
_cell.length_a   1.000
_cell.length_b   1.000
_cell.length_c   1.000
_cell.angle_alpha   90.00
_cell.angle_beta   90.00
_cell.angle_gamma   90.00
#
_symmetry.space_group_name_H-M   'P 1'
#
loop_
_entity.id
_entity.type
_entity.pdbx_description
1 polymer ?
#
loop_
_entity_poly.entity_id
_entity_poly.type
_entity_poly.pdbx_seq_one_letter_code
_entity_poly.pdbx_strand_id
1 'polypeptide(L)'
;MADSTHHTDSHPARYDAVIVGAGFSGIFLLYHLRKLGFSCRIYEAGDDIGGTWEQHTYPGVRVDCENWVYQLSMPEVWEDWSWSELYPSGQELRRYFAHIEKKLDIKKDVEFQTKVVNAQFDREKSRWRIETQDGRVTESQFLLACVGIAAKRYTPDFPGAEHFQGAIYHSARWPREGVNVGGKKVAVIGTGSTGVQIIQEWAREADTLTVFQRTPNLALPMRQLQLPREQDFMKTVYPHIFRDRETTSTGTGVESVPKRTCEAPPEEREALYEANWRKGGFHLILGGYFDSLLDPQANRLMYDFWARKTRPRIHDPKKRDLLVPLEPLHPFGAKRGSLEVDYFEAFNQPNVHLVNLREEHIVEFKSHGIVTSSGAYHELDAVVFATGFDGVTGSLINMGLCNTEGKSLEEEWKDGATTYLGLTISGYPNMFHMYGVHGPTALSNGPTGIEMQGRMIIDVIQRMRANRLSSIEATPEAADTWTKRVEKISNATLFPQADSWYMGANIPGKKRQMLNFCGGIPAYEQACTQALSNWEGFTIVQRAHLS
;
A
#
# COMPACT_ATOMS: atom_id res chain seq x y z
N MET A 1 -31.97 25.96 45.23
CA MET A 1 -33.03 25.74 44.22
C MET A 1 -32.37 25.11 43.01
N ALA A 2 -32.87 23.91 42.68
CA ALA A 2 -32.70 23.11 41.46
C ALA A 2 -31.34 23.12 40.74
N ASP A 3 -30.62 22.04 40.99
CA ASP A 3 -29.70 21.33 40.10
C ASP A 3 -30.36 21.08 38.73
N SER A 4 -29.68 21.39 37.63
CA SER A 4 -30.11 21.05 36.27
C SER A 4 -28.99 20.31 35.54
N THR A 5 -28.74 19.08 35.99
CA THR A 5 -28.03 18.08 35.21
C THR A 5 -28.92 17.65 34.04
N HIS A 6 -28.72 18.28 32.88
CA HIS A 6 -29.18 17.71 31.62
C HIS A 6 -28.32 16.47 31.33
N HIS A 7 -28.75 15.32 31.86
CA HIS A 7 -28.40 14.03 31.29
C HIS A 7 -29.06 13.96 29.91
N THR A 8 -28.31 14.26 28.85
CA THR A 8 -28.67 13.80 27.52
C THR A 8 -28.44 12.30 27.48
N ASP A 9 -29.52 11.53 27.59
CA ASP A 9 -29.60 10.16 27.10
C ASP A 9 -29.36 10.16 25.59
N SER A 10 -28.11 10.30 25.15
CA SER A 10 -27.73 10.08 23.77
C SER A 10 -27.27 8.64 23.63
N HIS A 11 -28.19 7.74 23.31
CA HIS A 11 -27.80 6.40 22.86
C HIS A 11 -26.78 6.53 21.71
N PRO A 12 -25.69 5.74 21.69
CA PRO A 12 -24.71 5.81 20.63
C PRO A 12 -25.36 5.55 19.28
N ALA A 13 -24.90 6.24 18.23
CA ALA A 13 -25.39 6.01 16.88
C ALA A 13 -25.22 4.53 16.50
N ARG A 14 -26.19 3.99 15.74
CA ARG A 14 -26.21 2.57 15.37
C ARG A 14 -26.23 2.40 13.86
N TYR A 15 -25.33 1.55 13.36
CA TYR A 15 -25.27 1.15 11.97
C TYR A 15 -25.20 -0.37 11.84
N ASP A 16 -25.46 -0.90 10.66
CA ASP A 16 -25.13 -2.29 10.35
C ASP A 16 -23.61 -2.43 10.22
N ALA A 17 -22.96 -1.52 9.46
CA ALA A 17 -21.52 -1.53 9.27
C ALA A 17 -20.91 -0.14 9.46
N VAL A 18 -19.78 -0.09 10.18
CA VAL A 18 -18.88 1.07 10.17
C VAL A 18 -17.66 0.70 9.35
N ILE A 19 -17.33 1.54 8.38
CA ILE A 19 -16.18 1.40 7.48
C ILE A 19 -15.15 2.44 7.91
N VAL A 20 -13.88 2.05 8.04
CA VAL A 20 -12.81 2.99 8.44
C VAL A 20 -11.89 3.24 7.26
N GLY A 21 -11.95 4.45 6.70
CA GLY A 21 -11.20 4.90 5.52
C GLY A 21 -12.07 5.06 4.27
N ALA A 22 -11.93 6.19 3.58
CA ALA A 22 -12.63 6.60 2.35
C ALA A 22 -11.75 6.49 1.09
N GLY A 23 -10.84 5.51 1.06
CA GLY A 23 -10.11 5.12 -0.15
C GLY A 23 -10.93 4.17 -1.04
N PHE A 24 -10.27 3.56 -2.03
CA PHE A 24 -10.89 2.58 -2.94
C PHE A 24 -11.72 1.50 -2.21
N SER A 25 -11.17 0.86 -1.17
CA SER A 25 -11.85 -0.21 -0.43
C SER A 25 -13.12 0.25 0.27
N GLY A 26 -13.06 1.39 0.97
CA GLY A 26 -14.21 1.89 1.71
C GLY A 26 -15.33 2.36 0.79
N ILE A 27 -14.98 3.04 -0.31
CA ILE A 27 -15.93 3.45 -1.35
C ILE A 27 -16.61 2.24 -1.97
N PHE A 28 -15.84 1.22 -2.34
CA PHE A 28 -16.38 0.01 -2.95
C PHE A 28 -17.38 -0.68 -2.00
N LEU A 29 -16.99 -0.92 -0.74
CA LEU A 29 -17.88 -1.53 0.24
C LEU A 29 -19.12 -0.70 0.52
N LEU A 30 -18.99 0.60 0.74
CA LEU A 30 -20.12 1.49 1.01
C LEU A 30 -21.12 1.48 -0.15
N TYR A 31 -20.64 1.61 -1.38
CA TYR A 31 -21.50 1.62 -2.57
C TYR A 31 -22.36 0.35 -2.65
N HIS A 32 -21.73 -0.81 -2.53
CA HIS A 32 -22.43 -2.09 -2.66
C HIS A 32 -23.32 -2.41 -1.46
N LEU A 33 -22.85 -2.21 -0.22
CA LEU A 33 -23.64 -2.45 0.98
C LEU A 33 -24.86 -1.54 1.06
N ARG A 34 -24.72 -0.27 0.64
CA ARG A 34 -25.85 0.66 0.55
C ARG A 34 -26.91 0.19 -0.45
N LYS A 35 -26.53 -0.31 -1.63
CA LYS A 35 -27.48 -0.89 -2.61
C LYS A 35 -28.21 -2.12 -2.08
N LEU A 36 -27.60 -2.83 -1.13
CA LEU A 36 -28.18 -3.98 -0.43
C LEU A 36 -29.02 -3.57 0.81
N GLY A 37 -29.23 -2.28 1.03
CA GLY A 37 -30.03 -1.75 2.12
C GLY A 37 -29.39 -1.91 3.50
N PHE A 38 -28.06 -2.01 3.60
CA PHE A 38 -27.36 -1.88 4.87
C PHE A 38 -27.22 -0.41 5.25
N SER A 39 -27.43 -0.10 6.52
CA SER A 39 -27.07 1.20 7.10
C SER A 39 -25.55 1.24 7.34
N CYS A 40 -24.87 2.15 6.66
CA CYS A 40 -23.42 2.25 6.69
C CYS A 40 -22.94 3.68 6.96
N ARG A 41 -21.75 3.79 7.56
CA ARG A 41 -21.05 5.06 7.75
C ARG A 41 -19.56 4.84 7.56
N ILE A 42 -18.90 5.69 6.77
CA ILE A 42 -17.44 5.75 6.69
C ILE A 42 -16.93 6.76 7.73
N TYR A 43 -15.90 6.39 8.48
CA TYR A 43 -15.07 7.32 9.26
C TYR A 43 -13.73 7.51 8.55
N GLU A 44 -13.47 8.73 8.10
CA GLU A 44 -12.26 9.13 7.39
C GLU A 44 -11.48 10.16 8.22
N ALA A 45 -10.17 9.95 8.37
CA ALA A 45 -9.31 10.85 9.13
C ALA A 45 -8.94 12.12 8.34
N GLY A 46 -8.92 12.06 7.02
CA GLY A 46 -8.78 13.18 6.09
C GLY A 46 -10.05 14.01 5.96
N ASP A 47 -9.99 15.03 5.11
CA ASP A 47 -11.08 15.99 4.83
C ASP A 47 -11.80 15.72 3.50
N ASP A 48 -11.34 14.74 2.72
CA ASP A 48 -11.95 14.31 1.46
C ASP A 48 -11.76 12.80 1.23
N ILE A 49 -12.46 12.26 0.24
CA ILE A 49 -12.32 10.88 -0.22
C ILE A 49 -11.07 10.72 -1.10
N GLY A 50 -10.55 9.50 -1.19
CA GLY A 50 -9.41 9.15 -2.03
C GLY A 50 -8.25 8.49 -1.28
N GLY A 51 -8.30 8.48 0.05
CA GLY A 51 -7.33 7.79 0.91
C GLY A 51 -5.89 8.22 0.60
N THR A 52 -5.06 7.28 0.14
CA THR A 52 -3.66 7.55 -0.24
C THR A 52 -3.51 8.76 -1.15
N TRP A 53 -4.39 8.93 -2.14
CA TRP A 53 -4.26 9.97 -3.16
C TRP A 53 -4.73 11.34 -2.68
N GLU A 54 -5.61 11.37 -1.69
CA GLU A 54 -5.96 12.57 -0.95
C GLU A 54 -4.77 12.99 -0.08
N GLN A 55 -4.28 12.10 0.79
CA GLN A 55 -3.28 12.42 1.81
C GLN A 55 -1.87 12.71 1.30
N HIS A 56 -1.41 12.03 0.23
CA HIS A 56 -0.05 12.17 -0.26
C HIS A 56 0.05 13.21 -1.38
N THR A 57 0.66 14.35 -1.07
CA THR A 57 0.78 15.52 -1.96
C THR A 57 2.22 15.89 -2.32
N TYR A 58 3.19 15.01 -2.04
CA TYR A 58 4.59 15.23 -2.39
C TYR A 58 4.81 15.36 -3.90
N PRO A 59 5.84 16.10 -4.35
CA PRO A 59 6.08 16.33 -5.78
C PRO A 59 6.38 15.02 -6.49
N GLY A 60 5.78 14.84 -7.68
CA GLY A 60 5.95 13.64 -8.49
C GLY A 60 5.10 12.44 -8.08
N VAL A 61 4.24 12.57 -7.05
CA VAL A 61 3.35 11.49 -6.60
C VAL A 61 2.49 10.95 -7.75
N ARG A 62 2.62 9.65 -8.02
CA ARG A 62 2.05 9.01 -9.22
C ARG A 62 1.81 7.51 -8.99
N VAL A 63 0.89 6.93 -9.76
CA VAL A 63 0.69 5.48 -9.82
C VAL A 63 1.88 4.77 -10.46
N ASP A 64 2.03 3.48 -10.17
CA ASP A 64 3.00 2.58 -10.81
C ASP A 64 2.31 1.43 -11.59
N CYS A 65 0.99 1.46 -11.70
CA CYS A 65 0.21 0.59 -12.58
C CYS A 65 -0.45 1.44 -13.67
N GLU A 66 -0.61 0.86 -14.86
CA GLU A 66 -1.24 1.53 -15.99
C GLU A 66 -2.69 1.91 -15.65
N ASN A 67 -3.16 3.04 -16.18
CA ASN A 67 -4.46 3.63 -15.82
C ASN A 67 -5.65 2.67 -16.00
N TRP A 68 -5.57 1.78 -16.98
CA TRP A 68 -6.66 0.89 -17.35
C TRP A 68 -6.82 -0.25 -16.34
N VAL A 69 -5.79 -0.56 -15.55
CA VAL A 69 -5.89 -1.48 -14.41
C VAL A 69 -6.02 -0.76 -13.07
N TYR A 70 -5.51 0.46 -12.93
CA TYR A 70 -5.54 1.23 -11.67
C TYR A 70 -6.83 2.06 -11.49
N GLN A 71 -7.99 1.41 -11.65
CA GLN A 71 -9.31 2.02 -11.47
C GLN A 71 -10.36 1.00 -11.01
N LEU A 72 -11.54 1.48 -10.63
CA LEU A 72 -12.66 0.62 -10.25
C LEU A 72 -13.34 0.06 -11.51
N SER A 73 -13.75 -1.21 -11.46
CA SER A 73 -14.40 -1.89 -12.60
C SER A 73 -15.88 -1.54 -12.79
N MET A 74 -16.45 -0.72 -11.89
CA MET A 74 -17.86 -0.33 -11.90
C MET A 74 -18.18 0.56 -13.11
N PRO A 75 -19.08 0.14 -14.03
CA PRO A 75 -19.46 0.93 -15.20
C PRO A 75 -19.87 2.37 -14.89
N GLU A 76 -20.58 2.56 -13.78
CA GLU A 76 -21.05 3.87 -13.31
C GLU A 76 -19.90 4.88 -13.10
N VAL A 77 -18.67 4.39 -12.91
CA VAL A 77 -17.47 5.21 -12.67
C VAL A 77 -16.65 5.41 -13.94
N TRP A 78 -16.40 4.38 -14.73
CA TRP A 78 -15.45 4.46 -15.84
C TRP A 78 -16.07 4.85 -17.20
N GLU A 79 -17.38 4.71 -17.40
CA GLU A 79 -18.03 4.92 -18.72
C GLU A 79 -17.87 6.34 -19.29
N ASP A 80 -17.77 7.35 -18.43
CA ASP A 80 -17.57 8.76 -18.81
C ASP A 80 -16.34 9.39 -18.16
N TRP A 81 -15.40 8.55 -17.71
CA TRP A 81 -14.07 8.97 -17.29
C TRP A 81 -13.04 8.70 -18.39
N SER A 82 -11.99 9.52 -18.48
CA SER A 82 -10.85 9.29 -19.37
C SER A 82 -9.58 9.86 -18.74
N TRP A 83 -8.49 9.11 -18.86
CA TRP A 83 -7.20 9.44 -18.25
C TRP A 83 -6.33 10.22 -19.23
N SER A 84 -5.68 11.29 -18.79
CA SER A 84 -4.75 12.07 -19.62
C SER A 84 -3.36 11.44 -19.75
N GLU A 85 -3.00 10.49 -18.87
CA GLU A 85 -1.67 9.89 -18.83
C GLU A 85 -1.75 8.37 -18.68
N LEU A 86 -0.75 7.64 -19.19
CA LEU A 86 -0.64 6.19 -19.02
C LEU A 86 -0.49 5.78 -17.55
N TYR A 87 0.34 6.52 -16.80
CA TYR A 87 0.47 6.40 -15.35
C TYR A 87 0.00 7.69 -14.69
N PRO A 88 -1.29 7.86 -14.35
CA PRO A 88 -1.87 9.08 -13.80
C PRO A 88 -1.19 9.64 -12.55
N SER A 89 -1.07 10.96 -12.48
CA SER A 89 -0.54 11.67 -11.31
C SER A 89 -1.52 11.63 -10.13
N GLY A 90 -1.04 11.91 -8.91
CA GLY A 90 -1.91 12.04 -7.75
C GLY A 90 -2.98 13.13 -7.91
N GLN A 91 -2.68 14.21 -8.64
CA GLN A 91 -3.67 15.23 -8.97
C GLN A 91 -4.80 14.67 -9.84
N GLU A 92 -4.47 13.85 -10.83
CA GLU A 92 -5.47 13.21 -11.68
C GLU A 92 -6.30 12.17 -10.91
N LEU A 93 -5.68 11.43 -10.00
CA LEU A 93 -6.42 10.53 -9.09
C LEU A 93 -7.41 11.30 -8.21
N ARG A 94 -7.07 12.49 -7.69
CA ARG A 94 -8.03 13.32 -6.96
C ARG A 94 -9.21 13.75 -7.83
N ARG A 95 -8.98 14.09 -9.10
CA ARG A 95 -10.08 14.37 -10.06
C ARG A 95 -10.93 13.13 -10.30
N TYR A 96 -10.32 11.96 -10.41
CA TYR A 96 -11.02 10.68 -10.53
C TYR A 96 -11.88 10.38 -9.29
N PHE A 97 -11.40 10.64 -8.08
CA PHE A 97 -12.22 10.52 -6.86
C PHE A 97 -13.34 11.55 -6.80
N ALA A 98 -13.12 12.80 -7.22
CA ALA A 98 -14.19 13.79 -7.36
C ALA A 98 -15.25 13.35 -8.39
N HIS A 99 -14.83 12.65 -9.45
CA HIS A 99 -15.74 12.03 -10.42
C HIS A 99 -16.53 10.87 -9.80
N ILE A 100 -15.89 9.99 -9.04
CA ILE A 100 -16.55 8.94 -8.26
C ILE A 100 -17.63 9.55 -7.35
N GLU A 101 -17.32 10.65 -6.65
CA GLU A 101 -18.30 11.33 -5.81
C GLU A 101 -19.52 11.79 -6.62
N LYS A 102 -19.30 12.44 -7.76
CA LYS A 102 -20.39 12.88 -8.66
C LYS A 102 -21.27 11.71 -9.11
N LYS A 103 -20.69 10.52 -9.28
CA LYS A 103 -21.39 9.33 -9.79
C LYS A 103 -22.10 8.53 -8.72
N LEU A 104 -21.48 8.41 -7.56
CA LEU A 104 -21.89 7.47 -6.54
C LEU A 104 -22.42 8.16 -5.28
N ASP A 105 -22.31 9.49 -5.14
CA ASP A 105 -22.84 10.25 -3.99
C ASP A 105 -22.40 9.61 -2.66
N ILE A 106 -21.08 9.51 -2.48
CA ILE A 106 -20.43 8.80 -1.37
C ILE A 106 -20.40 9.68 -0.13
N LYS A 107 -20.05 10.98 -0.28
CA LYS A 107 -19.75 11.89 0.84
C LYS A 107 -20.90 12.02 1.85
N LYS A 108 -22.16 11.86 1.45
CA LYS A 108 -23.31 11.90 2.38
C LYS A 108 -23.24 10.85 3.50
N ASP A 109 -22.52 9.75 3.25
CA ASP A 109 -22.35 8.62 4.16
C ASP A 109 -20.93 8.58 4.77
N VAL A 110 -20.20 9.69 4.72
CA VAL A 110 -18.83 9.84 5.26
C VAL A 110 -18.81 10.90 6.36
N GLU A 111 -18.22 10.58 7.52
CA GLU A 111 -17.75 11.58 8.47
C GLU A 111 -16.25 11.81 8.25
N PHE A 112 -15.91 13.03 7.83
CA PHE A 112 -14.53 13.47 7.65
C PHE A 112 -13.91 13.93 8.97
N GLN A 113 -12.58 14.06 8.98
CA GLN A 113 -11.79 14.46 10.16
C GLN A 113 -12.12 13.63 11.40
N THR A 114 -12.51 12.37 11.18
CA THR A 114 -13.06 11.44 12.16
C THR A 114 -12.11 10.25 12.27
N LYS A 115 -11.07 10.41 13.09
CA LYS A 115 -10.09 9.34 13.33
C LYS A 115 -10.64 8.37 14.37
N VAL A 116 -10.77 7.09 14.02
CA VAL A 116 -11.01 6.00 14.98
C VAL A 116 -9.77 5.79 15.85
N VAL A 117 -9.95 5.73 17.17
CA VAL A 117 -8.86 5.60 18.16
C VAL A 117 -9.03 4.42 19.11
N ASN A 118 -10.22 3.82 19.16
CA ASN A 118 -10.48 2.60 19.91
C ASN A 118 -11.66 1.85 19.27
N ALA A 119 -11.58 0.52 19.17
CA ALA A 119 -12.73 -0.31 18.84
C ALA A 119 -12.63 -1.70 19.48
N GLN A 120 -13.73 -2.14 20.08
CA GLN A 120 -13.84 -3.43 20.75
C GLN A 120 -15.20 -4.08 20.49
N PHE A 121 -15.24 -5.39 20.30
CA PHE A 121 -16.48 -6.14 20.12
C PHE A 121 -17.10 -6.52 21.47
N ASP A 122 -18.35 -6.13 21.68
CA ASP A 122 -19.20 -6.55 22.79
C ASP A 122 -19.93 -7.84 22.40
N ARG A 123 -19.56 -8.96 23.05
CA ARG A 123 -20.15 -10.28 22.78
C ARG A 123 -21.63 -10.37 23.20
N GLU A 124 -22.03 -9.71 24.27
CA GLU A 124 -23.42 -9.73 24.76
C GLU A 124 -24.35 -9.06 23.77
N LYS A 125 -23.93 -7.92 23.21
CA LYS A 125 -24.69 -7.19 22.19
C LYS A 125 -24.45 -7.70 20.77
N SER A 126 -23.42 -8.53 20.57
CA SER A 126 -22.91 -8.93 19.25
C SER A 126 -22.63 -7.72 18.33
N ARG A 127 -21.98 -6.69 18.88
CA ARG A 127 -21.72 -5.42 18.20
C ARG A 127 -20.36 -4.85 18.57
N TRP A 128 -19.73 -4.18 17.61
CA TRP A 128 -18.57 -3.32 17.84
C TRP A 128 -19.01 -2.03 18.54
N ARG A 129 -18.28 -1.64 19.58
CA ARG A 129 -18.25 -0.27 20.11
C ARG A 129 -17.02 0.41 19.51
N ILE A 130 -17.23 1.51 18.79
CA ILE A 130 -16.19 2.23 18.03
C ILE A 130 -16.13 3.65 18.55
N GLU A 131 -14.94 4.11 18.89
CA GLU A 131 -14.68 5.42 19.46
C GLU A 131 -13.71 6.20 18.58
N THR A 132 -14.01 7.49 18.44
CA THR A 132 -13.26 8.42 17.60
C THR A 132 -12.56 9.46 18.44
N GLN A 133 -11.55 10.12 17.87
CA GLN A 133 -10.65 11.04 18.58
C GLN A 133 -11.38 12.21 19.26
N ASP A 134 -12.56 12.60 18.76
CA ASP A 134 -13.38 13.67 19.34
C ASP A 134 -14.34 13.19 20.45
N GLY A 135 -14.27 11.90 20.81
CA GLY A 135 -15.08 11.30 21.87
C GLY A 135 -16.41 10.71 21.40
N ARG A 136 -16.79 10.81 20.12
CA ARG A 136 -18.00 10.13 19.63
C ARG A 136 -17.86 8.61 19.73
N VAL A 137 -18.97 7.97 20.11
CA VAL A 137 -19.09 6.51 20.23
C VAL A 137 -20.24 6.01 19.36
N THR A 138 -19.96 4.95 18.60
CA THR A 138 -20.89 4.34 17.64
C THR A 138 -20.91 2.83 17.82
N GLU A 139 -22.09 2.22 17.67
CA GLU A 139 -22.28 0.77 17.71
C GLU A 139 -22.54 0.22 16.29
N SER A 140 -21.89 -0.88 15.89
CA SER A 140 -22.14 -1.54 14.60
C SER A 140 -22.10 -3.07 14.69
N GLN A 141 -22.78 -3.78 13.79
CA GLN A 141 -22.63 -5.24 13.73
C GLN A 141 -21.30 -5.63 13.08
N PHE A 142 -20.88 -4.89 12.06
CA PHE A 142 -19.66 -5.10 11.30
C PHE A 142 -18.69 -3.92 11.44
N LEU A 143 -17.41 -4.23 11.54
CA LEU A 143 -16.31 -3.26 11.45
C LEU A 143 -15.47 -3.59 10.22
N LEU A 144 -15.43 -2.69 9.25
CA LEU A 144 -14.77 -2.89 7.97
C LEU A 144 -13.54 -1.98 7.88
N ALA A 145 -12.38 -2.51 8.27
CA ALA A 145 -11.12 -1.77 8.33
C ALA A 145 -10.50 -1.61 6.93
N CYS A 146 -10.71 -0.44 6.33
CA CYS A 146 -10.24 -0.04 5.00
C CYS A 146 -9.08 0.96 5.08
N VAL A 147 -8.18 0.76 6.05
CA VAL A 147 -7.13 1.73 6.45
C VAL A 147 -5.87 1.72 5.58
N GLY A 148 -5.84 0.86 4.55
CA GLY A 148 -4.72 0.74 3.61
C GLY A 148 -3.41 0.30 4.28
N ILE A 149 -2.30 0.41 3.55
CA ILE A 149 -0.99 -0.11 3.99
C ILE A 149 -0.03 0.95 4.54
N ALA A 150 -0.37 2.23 4.46
CA ALA A 150 0.56 3.34 4.66
C ALA A 150 0.02 4.41 5.63
N ALA A 151 -0.65 4.01 6.72
CA ALA A 151 -1.21 4.97 7.67
C ALA A 151 -0.23 5.38 8.78
N LYS A 152 0.62 4.47 9.28
CA LYS A 152 1.62 4.75 10.33
C LYS A 152 2.97 5.06 9.69
N ARG A 153 3.27 6.35 9.48
CA ARG A 153 4.57 6.79 8.93
C ARG A 153 5.73 6.37 9.83
N TYR A 154 6.90 6.14 9.23
CA TYR A 154 8.12 5.84 9.97
C TYR A 154 9.14 6.97 9.81
N THR A 155 9.49 7.60 10.91
CA THR A 155 10.54 8.61 10.99
C THR A 155 11.64 8.07 11.90
N PRO A 156 12.85 7.82 11.37
CA PRO A 156 13.99 7.45 12.20
C PRO A 156 14.27 8.52 13.26
N ASP A 157 14.68 8.09 14.43
CA ASP A 157 15.15 8.98 15.49
C ASP A 157 16.59 9.40 15.18
N PHE A 158 16.75 10.53 14.50
CA PHE A 158 18.05 11.10 14.20
C PHE A 158 18.43 12.11 15.29
N PRO A 159 19.57 11.94 15.98
CA PRO A 159 20.01 12.88 17.01
C PRO A 159 20.07 14.32 16.50
N GLY A 160 19.52 15.27 17.25
CA GLY A 160 19.57 16.70 16.94
C GLY A 160 18.60 17.17 15.86
N ALA A 161 17.73 16.31 15.33
CA ALA A 161 16.74 16.68 14.31
C ALA A 161 15.78 17.78 14.80
N GLU A 162 15.48 17.80 16.10
CA GLU A 162 14.71 18.83 16.81
C GLU A 162 15.40 20.20 16.86
N HIS A 163 16.71 20.27 16.59
CA HIS A 163 17.50 21.50 16.59
C HIS A 163 17.75 22.05 15.18
N PHE A 164 17.39 21.32 14.13
CA PHE A 164 17.48 21.78 12.75
C PHE A 164 16.55 22.98 12.53
N GLN A 165 17.12 24.10 12.07
CA GLN A 165 16.40 25.36 11.85
C GLN A 165 15.77 25.45 10.45
N GLY A 166 16.19 24.59 9.52
CA GLY A 166 15.57 24.44 8.22
C GLY A 166 14.25 23.67 8.28
N ALA A 167 13.61 23.48 7.14
CA ALA A 167 12.34 22.77 7.07
C ALA A 167 12.54 21.24 7.05
N ILE A 168 11.83 20.50 7.90
CA ILE A 168 11.75 19.03 7.83
C ILE A 168 10.37 18.63 7.32
N TYR A 169 10.35 17.87 6.24
CA TYR A 169 9.13 17.29 5.68
C TYR A 169 9.18 15.77 5.78
N HIS A 170 8.03 15.15 6.02
CA HIS A 170 7.85 13.72 5.76
C HIS A 170 6.95 13.58 4.53
N SER A 171 7.26 12.69 3.60
CA SER A 171 6.50 12.57 2.36
C SER A 171 5.00 12.26 2.56
N ALA A 172 4.66 11.53 3.63
CA ALA A 172 3.28 11.26 4.08
C ALA A 172 2.50 12.47 4.64
N ARG A 173 3.16 13.60 4.89
CA ARG A 173 2.58 14.83 5.45
C ARG A 173 3.17 16.04 4.75
N TRP A 174 3.03 16.04 3.43
CA TRP A 174 3.52 17.12 2.59
C TRP A 174 2.57 18.33 2.63
N PRO A 175 3.08 19.58 2.68
CA PRO A 175 2.23 20.77 2.60
C PRO A 175 1.38 20.78 1.33
N ARG A 176 0.09 21.11 1.44
CA ARG A 176 -0.85 21.04 0.29
C ARG A 176 -0.59 22.13 -0.74
N GLU A 177 -0.13 23.28 -0.28
CA GLU A 177 0.31 24.42 -1.08
C GLU A 177 1.61 24.15 -1.86
N GLY A 178 2.27 23.01 -1.60
CA GLY A 178 3.56 22.66 -2.18
C GLY A 178 4.73 23.27 -1.40
N VAL A 179 5.95 22.93 -1.84
CA VAL A 179 7.19 23.42 -1.23
C VAL A 179 8.07 23.98 -2.33
N ASN A 180 8.42 25.26 -2.23
CA ASN A 180 9.39 25.88 -3.15
C ASN A 180 10.81 25.54 -2.71
N VAL A 181 11.56 24.86 -3.58
CA VAL A 181 12.97 24.49 -3.39
C VAL A 181 13.94 25.28 -4.27
N GLY A 182 13.45 26.20 -5.09
CA GLY A 182 14.28 27.06 -5.93
C GLY A 182 15.29 27.85 -5.10
N GLY A 183 16.57 27.75 -5.47
CA GLY A 183 17.67 28.41 -4.76
C GLY A 183 18.05 27.79 -3.41
N LYS A 184 17.47 26.64 -3.03
CA LYS A 184 17.72 25.99 -1.74
C LYS A 184 18.63 24.77 -1.86
N LYS A 185 19.41 24.50 -0.81
CA LYS A 185 20.14 23.25 -0.58
C LYS A 185 19.22 22.27 0.14
N VAL A 186 18.83 21.20 -0.52
CA VAL A 186 17.84 20.26 0.01
C VAL A 186 18.37 18.82 0.07
N ALA A 187 17.79 18.03 0.96
CA ALA A 187 18.13 16.62 1.09
C ALA A 187 16.90 15.71 0.99
N VAL A 188 17.11 14.52 0.42
CA VAL A 188 16.14 13.41 0.46
C VAL A 188 16.78 12.23 1.15
N ILE A 189 16.18 11.78 2.27
CA ILE A 189 16.60 10.59 3.01
C ILE A 189 15.67 9.43 2.65
N GLY A 190 16.23 8.43 1.96
CA GLY A 190 15.49 7.26 1.51
C GLY A 190 15.22 7.27 0.00
N THR A 191 15.44 6.11 -0.61
CA THR A 191 15.38 5.88 -2.06
C THR A 191 14.30 4.85 -2.41
N GLY A 192 13.23 4.75 -1.60
CA GLY A 192 12.01 4.02 -1.98
C GLY A 192 11.26 4.72 -3.12
N SER A 193 10.09 4.21 -3.50
CA SER A 193 9.25 4.80 -4.57
C SER A 193 9.02 6.29 -4.38
N THR A 194 8.67 6.71 -3.16
CA THR A 194 8.51 8.12 -2.84
C THR A 194 9.79 8.94 -3.01
N GLY A 195 10.95 8.40 -2.60
CA GLY A 195 12.24 9.07 -2.79
C GLY A 195 12.56 9.24 -4.28
N VAL A 196 12.39 8.19 -5.08
CA VAL A 196 12.59 8.21 -6.54
C VAL A 196 11.71 9.27 -7.21
N GLN A 197 10.45 9.38 -6.82
CA GLN A 197 9.52 10.39 -7.37
C GLN A 197 9.94 11.82 -6.97
N ILE A 198 10.25 12.06 -5.69
CA ILE A 198 10.66 13.40 -5.22
C ILE A 198 11.99 13.83 -5.85
N ILE A 199 12.97 12.91 -5.96
CA ILE A 199 14.28 13.20 -6.54
C ILE A 199 14.18 13.66 -8.00
N GLN A 200 13.30 13.05 -8.80
CA GLN A 200 13.10 13.44 -10.21
C GLN A 200 12.60 14.89 -10.35
N GLU A 201 11.71 15.33 -9.46
CA GLU A 201 11.21 16.71 -9.47
C GLU A 201 12.25 17.69 -8.89
N TRP A 202 12.79 17.38 -7.71
CA TRP A 202 13.69 18.30 -6.99
C TRP A 202 15.06 18.45 -7.62
N ALA A 203 15.55 17.46 -8.37
CA ALA A 203 16.83 17.58 -9.07
C ALA A 203 16.84 18.78 -10.04
N ARG A 204 15.69 19.08 -10.66
CA ARG A 204 15.54 20.15 -11.66
C ARG A 204 15.32 21.53 -11.05
N GLU A 205 14.87 21.60 -9.80
CA GLU A 205 14.43 22.85 -9.16
C GLU A 205 15.38 23.38 -8.08
N ALA A 206 16.01 22.48 -7.31
CA ALA A 206 16.85 22.86 -6.18
C ALA A 206 18.22 23.40 -6.61
N ASP A 207 18.80 24.30 -5.80
CA ASP A 207 20.19 24.76 -6.01
C ASP A 207 21.17 23.61 -5.81
N THR A 208 20.96 22.80 -4.76
CA THR A 208 21.69 21.56 -4.53
C THR A 208 20.75 20.50 -3.97
N LEU A 209 20.83 19.28 -4.48
CA LEU A 209 20.09 18.11 -3.95
C LEU A 209 21.08 17.05 -3.45
N THR A 210 21.04 16.73 -2.16
CA THR A 210 21.80 15.61 -1.58
C THR A 210 20.89 14.43 -1.27
N VAL A 211 21.14 13.29 -1.93
CA VAL A 211 20.38 12.04 -1.71
C VAL A 211 21.13 11.14 -0.74
N PHE A 212 20.51 10.83 0.39
CA PHE A 212 21.03 9.90 1.38
C PHE A 212 20.44 8.50 1.14
N GLN A 213 21.24 7.64 0.52
CA GLN A 213 20.83 6.30 0.10
C GLN A 213 21.43 5.22 1.01
N ARG A 214 20.57 4.37 1.59
CA ARG A 214 21.01 3.14 2.28
C ARG A 214 20.99 1.91 1.38
N THR A 215 20.06 1.83 0.44
CA THR A 215 19.94 0.70 -0.49
C THR A 215 19.44 1.26 -1.81
N PRO A 216 20.09 1.00 -2.96
CA PRO A 216 19.63 1.52 -4.24
C PRO A 216 18.25 0.96 -4.60
N ASN A 217 17.45 1.78 -5.28
CA ASN A 217 16.22 1.33 -5.88
C ASN A 217 16.52 0.58 -7.17
N LEU A 218 15.98 -0.62 -7.32
CA LEU A 218 16.03 -1.36 -8.58
C LEU A 218 14.90 -0.88 -9.49
N ALA A 219 14.98 0.40 -9.89
CA ALA A 219 13.91 1.11 -10.58
C ALA A 219 13.78 0.69 -12.05
N LEU A 220 12.55 0.70 -12.57
CA LEU A 220 12.17 0.26 -13.91
C LEU A 220 11.69 1.45 -14.75
N PRO A 221 11.91 1.43 -16.08
CA PRO A 221 11.48 2.51 -16.95
C PRO A 221 9.95 2.57 -17.00
N MET A 222 9.38 3.71 -16.64
CA MET A 222 7.94 3.94 -16.61
C MET A 222 7.33 3.91 -18.01
N ARG A 223 8.02 4.48 -19.01
CA ARG A 223 7.46 4.70 -20.36
C ARG A 223 6.18 5.54 -20.32
N GLN A 224 6.20 6.62 -19.53
CA GLN A 224 5.07 7.53 -19.41
C GLN A 224 4.65 8.08 -20.78
N LEU A 225 3.35 8.13 -21.03
CA LEU A 225 2.75 8.67 -22.25
C LEU A 225 1.59 9.60 -21.90
N GLN A 226 1.48 10.69 -22.64
CA GLN A 226 0.24 11.48 -22.68
C GLN A 226 -0.75 10.78 -23.62
N LEU A 227 -2.00 10.67 -23.19
CA LEU A 227 -3.06 9.99 -23.92
C LEU A 227 -3.98 11.02 -24.61
N PRO A 228 -4.55 10.67 -25.78
CA PRO A 228 -5.54 11.52 -26.44
C PRO A 228 -6.79 11.66 -25.55
N ARG A 229 -7.52 12.78 -25.70
CA ARG A 229 -8.77 13.01 -24.97
C ARG A 229 -9.87 12.00 -25.32
N GLU A 230 -9.93 11.59 -26.59
CA GLU A 230 -10.93 10.63 -27.07
C GLU A 230 -10.43 9.21 -26.82
N GLN A 231 -11.10 8.52 -25.89
CA GLN A 231 -10.78 7.15 -25.48
C GLN A 231 -12.02 6.24 -25.52
N ASP A 232 -12.98 6.54 -26.39
CA ASP A 232 -14.21 5.74 -26.51
C ASP A 232 -13.93 4.28 -26.87
N PHE A 233 -12.85 4.01 -27.61
CA PHE A 233 -12.41 2.63 -27.85
C PHE A 233 -12.03 1.91 -26.56
N MET A 234 -11.37 2.58 -25.60
CA MET A 234 -11.00 1.94 -24.32
C MET A 234 -12.22 1.43 -23.56
N LYS A 235 -13.37 2.11 -23.70
CA LYS A 235 -14.63 1.73 -23.07
C LYS A 235 -15.17 0.39 -23.56
N THR A 236 -14.88 0.00 -24.80
CA THR A 236 -15.26 -1.32 -25.34
C THR A 236 -14.33 -2.43 -24.83
N VAL A 237 -13.12 -2.08 -24.43
CA VAL A 237 -12.08 -3.03 -23.97
C VAL A 237 -12.08 -3.19 -22.44
N TYR A 238 -12.51 -2.18 -21.68
CA TYR A 238 -12.48 -2.21 -20.22
C TYR A 238 -13.15 -3.43 -19.58
N PRO A 239 -14.35 -3.90 -20.00
CA PRO A 239 -14.94 -5.11 -19.44
C PRO A 239 -14.04 -6.36 -19.57
N HIS A 240 -13.23 -6.44 -20.62
CA HIS A 240 -12.26 -7.51 -20.81
C HIS A 240 -11.05 -7.32 -19.89
N ILE A 241 -10.48 -6.12 -19.83
CA ILE A 241 -9.35 -5.80 -18.93
C ILE A 241 -9.69 -6.11 -17.47
N PHE A 242 -10.89 -5.74 -17.01
CA PHE A 242 -11.30 -5.99 -15.63
C PHE A 242 -11.52 -7.48 -15.33
N ARG A 243 -11.94 -8.27 -16.31
CA ARG A 243 -12.02 -9.73 -16.17
C ARG A 243 -10.62 -10.35 -16.16
N ASP A 244 -9.78 -9.95 -17.11
CA ASP A 244 -8.48 -10.56 -17.32
C ASP A 244 -7.54 -10.25 -16.15
N ARG A 245 -7.58 -9.03 -15.59
CA ARG A 245 -6.74 -8.69 -14.45
C ARG A 245 -6.95 -9.63 -13.27
N GLU A 246 -8.18 -10.11 -13.02
CA GLU A 246 -8.50 -11.03 -11.93
C GLU A 246 -7.98 -12.46 -12.15
N THR A 247 -7.62 -12.81 -13.39
CA THR A 247 -7.04 -14.12 -13.73
C THR A 247 -5.51 -14.18 -13.60
N THR A 248 -4.86 -13.02 -13.46
CA THR A 248 -3.39 -12.92 -13.35
C THR A 248 -2.93 -12.85 -11.91
N SER A 249 -1.74 -13.40 -11.64
CA SER A 249 -1.17 -13.52 -10.30
C SER A 249 -1.09 -12.19 -9.54
N THR A 250 -0.82 -11.09 -10.25
CA THR A 250 -0.63 -9.75 -9.64
C THR A 250 -1.77 -8.77 -9.93
N GLY A 251 -2.79 -9.14 -10.69
CA GLY A 251 -3.91 -8.23 -10.91
C GLY A 251 -3.64 -7.13 -11.92
N THR A 252 -2.58 -7.24 -12.75
CA THR A 252 -2.12 -6.22 -13.70
C THR A 252 -2.42 -6.56 -15.15
N GLY A 253 -2.91 -7.77 -15.44
CA GLY A 253 -3.06 -8.27 -16.82
C GLY A 253 -1.74 -8.79 -17.43
N VAL A 254 -0.65 -8.76 -16.66
CA VAL A 254 0.64 -9.36 -17.03
C VAL A 254 0.84 -10.65 -16.23
N GLU A 255 1.27 -11.71 -16.93
CA GLU A 255 1.58 -12.99 -16.32
C GLU A 255 2.95 -13.50 -16.78
N SER A 256 3.62 -14.25 -15.91
CA SER A 256 4.92 -14.83 -16.21
C SER A 256 4.82 -15.90 -17.30
N VAL A 257 5.89 -16.04 -18.08
CA VAL A 257 6.02 -17.12 -19.05
C VAL A 257 6.08 -18.45 -18.29
N PRO A 258 5.23 -19.45 -18.61
CA PRO A 258 5.19 -20.74 -17.92
C PRO A 258 6.31 -21.67 -18.41
N LYS A 259 7.54 -21.15 -18.43
CA LYS A 259 8.78 -21.80 -18.86
C LYS A 259 9.88 -21.44 -17.87
N ARG A 260 10.79 -22.37 -17.55
CA ARG A 260 11.94 -22.05 -16.69
C ARG A 260 12.96 -21.23 -17.46
N THR A 261 13.66 -20.35 -16.77
CA THR A 261 14.70 -19.50 -17.39
C THR A 261 15.78 -20.35 -18.06
N CYS A 262 16.17 -21.48 -17.45
CA CYS A 262 17.20 -22.36 -18.01
C CYS A 262 16.78 -23.15 -19.27
N GLU A 263 15.48 -23.25 -19.54
CA GLU A 263 14.94 -23.94 -20.74
C GLU A 263 14.95 -23.03 -21.98
N ALA A 264 15.13 -21.72 -21.79
CA ALA A 264 15.24 -20.76 -22.88
C ALA A 264 16.72 -20.53 -23.21
N PRO A 265 17.13 -20.60 -24.49
CA PRO A 265 18.50 -20.27 -24.87
C PRO A 265 18.79 -18.76 -24.62
N PRO A 266 20.07 -18.36 -24.48
CA PRO A 266 20.43 -16.99 -24.12
C PRO A 266 19.79 -15.90 -24.99
N GLU A 267 19.69 -16.12 -26.30
CA GLU A 267 19.09 -15.19 -27.26
C GLU A 267 17.57 -15.03 -27.08
N GLU A 268 16.86 -16.10 -26.70
CA GLU A 268 15.43 -16.06 -26.39
C GLU A 268 15.19 -15.26 -25.11
N ARG A 269 16.01 -15.49 -24.08
CA ARG A 269 15.93 -14.74 -22.82
C ARG A 269 16.17 -13.25 -23.04
N GLU A 270 17.22 -12.93 -23.80
CA GLU A 270 17.56 -11.55 -24.15
C GLU A 270 16.42 -10.87 -24.92
N ALA A 271 15.83 -11.56 -25.90
CA ALA A 271 14.70 -11.03 -26.67
C ALA A 271 13.46 -10.77 -25.79
N LEU A 272 13.14 -11.67 -24.85
CA LEU A 272 12.05 -11.47 -23.90
C LEU A 272 12.31 -10.28 -22.97
N TYR A 273 13.52 -10.20 -22.39
CA TYR A 273 13.89 -9.10 -21.52
C TYR A 273 13.89 -7.75 -22.25
N GLU A 274 14.38 -7.68 -23.49
CA GLU A 274 14.29 -6.48 -24.33
C GLU A 274 12.83 -6.10 -24.64
N ALA A 275 11.98 -7.07 -24.97
CA ALA A 275 10.56 -6.82 -25.22
C ALA A 275 9.87 -6.25 -23.97
N ASN A 276 10.12 -6.83 -22.79
CA ASN A 276 9.57 -6.36 -21.53
C ASN A 276 10.15 -4.99 -21.12
N TRP A 277 11.43 -4.74 -21.36
CA TRP A 277 12.07 -3.44 -21.12
C TRP A 277 11.53 -2.31 -22.00
N ARG A 278 11.16 -2.65 -23.25
CA ARG A 278 10.51 -1.71 -24.18
C ARG A 278 9.10 -1.37 -23.73
N LYS A 279 8.32 -2.36 -23.28
CA LYS A 279 6.98 -2.14 -22.70
C LYS A 279 7.04 -1.24 -21.46
N GLY A 280 8.06 -1.40 -20.62
CA GLY A 280 8.20 -0.63 -19.38
C GLY A 280 7.28 -1.13 -18.27
N GLY A 281 7.05 -0.29 -17.26
CA GLY A 281 6.27 -0.66 -16.09
C GLY A 281 6.87 -1.88 -15.37
N PHE A 282 6.01 -2.75 -14.85
CA PHE A 282 6.45 -3.96 -14.15
C PHE A 282 6.70 -5.17 -15.07
N HIS A 283 6.63 -5.01 -16.40
CA HIS A 283 6.71 -6.13 -17.35
C HIS A 283 8.01 -6.93 -17.25
N LEU A 284 9.14 -6.31 -16.89
CA LEU A 284 10.41 -7.04 -16.75
C LEU A 284 10.34 -8.07 -15.61
N ILE A 285 9.71 -7.71 -14.49
CA ILE A 285 9.59 -8.58 -13.31
C ILE A 285 8.42 -9.56 -13.50
N LEU A 286 7.26 -9.07 -13.93
CA LEU A 286 6.02 -9.84 -13.95
C LEU A 286 5.85 -10.68 -15.21
N GLY A 287 6.30 -10.17 -16.36
CA GLY A 287 6.24 -10.84 -17.66
C GLY A 287 7.50 -11.65 -17.98
N GLY A 288 8.41 -11.81 -17.03
CA GLY A 288 9.58 -12.68 -17.14
C GLY A 288 9.22 -14.17 -17.04
N TYR A 289 10.21 -15.03 -16.83
CA TYR A 289 9.99 -16.45 -16.58
C TYR A 289 9.45 -16.69 -15.17
N PHE A 290 8.62 -17.71 -14.99
CA PHE A 290 7.95 -17.95 -13.70
C PHE A 290 8.92 -18.24 -12.53
N ASP A 291 10.14 -18.70 -12.83
CA ASP A 291 11.18 -19.00 -11.84
C ASP A 291 12.04 -17.80 -11.45
N SER A 292 11.79 -16.61 -12.03
CA SER A 292 12.60 -15.39 -11.81
C SER A 292 12.67 -14.94 -10.34
N LEU A 293 11.66 -15.25 -9.53
CA LEU A 293 11.62 -14.97 -8.09
C LEU A 293 11.71 -16.24 -7.22
N LEU A 294 12.06 -17.37 -7.82
CA LEU A 294 12.19 -18.67 -7.16
C LEU A 294 13.63 -19.21 -7.22
N ASP A 295 14.31 -19.01 -8.34
CA ASP A 295 15.66 -19.49 -8.60
C ASP A 295 16.68 -18.34 -8.59
N PRO A 296 17.76 -18.42 -7.77
CA PRO A 296 18.78 -17.38 -7.71
C PRO A 296 19.52 -17.12 -9.03
N GLN A 297 19.73 -18.14 -9.86
CA GLN A 297 20.43 -17.96 -11.15
C GLN A 297 19.54 -17.26 -12.17
N ALA A 298 18.26 -17.64 -12.24
CA ALA A 298 17.25 -16.95 -13.03
C ALA A 298 17.15 -15.47 -12.63
N ASN A 299 17.06 -15.20 -11.33
CA ASN A 299 17.01 -13.84 -10.80
C ASN A 299 18.25 -13.01 -11.17
N ARG A 300 19.44 -13.63 -11.07
CA ARG A 300 20.71 -13.00 -11.44
C ARG A 300 20.74 -12.59 -12.91
N LEU A 301 20.27 -13.43 -13.82
CA LEU A 301 20.22 -13.11 -15.25
C LEU A 301 19.32 -11.89 -15.53
N MET A 302 18.18 -11.79 -14.86
CA MET A 302 17.30 -10.63 -14.96
C MET A 302 17.95 -9.36 -14.37
N TYR A 303 18.65 -9.48 -13.23
CA TYR A 303 19.42 -8.38 -12.65
C TYR A 303 20.52 -7.88 -13.57
N ASP A 304 21.33 -8.78 -14.14
CA ASP A 304 22.43 -8.44 -15.04
C ASP A 304 21.92 -7.73 -16.30
N PHE A 305 20.77 -8.16 -16.83
CA PHE A 305 20.07 -7.46 -17.90
C PHE A 305 19.71 -6.03 -17.46
N TRP A 306 19.01 -5.86 -16.33
CA TRP A 306 18.63 -4.55 -15.80
C TRP A 306 19.85 -3.64 -15.59
N ALA A 307 20.92 -4.17 -14.99
CA ALA A 307 22.15 -3.43 -14.73
C ALA A 307 22.82 -2.99 -16.04
N ARG A 308 22.90 -3.86 -17.05
CA ARG A 308 23.45 -3.50 -18.37
C ARG A 308 22.66 -2.41 -19.08
N LYS A 309 21.32 -2.38 -18.93
CA LYS A 309 20.47 -1.31 -19.49
C LYS A 309 20.56 -0.01 -18.72
N THR A 310 20.77 -0.09 -17.40
CA THR A 310 20.69 1.08 -16.51
C THR A 310 22.04 1.77 -16.33
N ARG A 311 23.14 1.01 -16.17
CA ARG A 311 24.50 1.55 -15.95
C ARG A 311 24.95 2.60 -16.96
N PRO A 312 24.72 2.45 -18.29
CA PRO A 312 25.14 3.45 -19.27
C PRO A 312 24.47 4.82 -19.12
N ARG A 313 23.36 4.91 -18.39
CA ARG A 313 22.62 6.17 -18.12
C ARG A 313 23.31 7.05 -17.07
N ILE A 314 24.31 6.52 -16.37
CA ILE A 314 25.02 7.20 -15.27
C ILE A 314 26.47 7.42 -15.68
N HIS A 315 26.86 8.68 -15.83
CA HIS A 315 28.17 9.06 -16.38
C HIS A 315 29.29 8.93 -15.34
N ASP A 316 29.03 9.32 -14.10
CA ASP A 316 29.99 9.21 -12.99
C ASP A 316 30.14 7.74 -12.56
N PRO A 317 31.34 7.13 -12.67
CA PRO A 317 31.54 5.72 -12.34
C PRO A 317 31.27 5.40 -10.86
N LYS A 318 31.56 6.32 -9.93
CA LYS A 318 31.30 6.12 -8.50
C LYS A 318 29.80 6.12 -8.23
N LYS A 319 29.06 7.12 -8.76
CA LYS A 319 27.58 7.13 -8.63
C LYS A 319 26.96 5.91 -9.27
N ARG A 320 27.47 5.47 -10.43
CA ARG A 320 27.02 4.27 -11.14
C ARG A 320 27.15 3.01 -10.30
N ASP A 321 28.27 2.81 -9.62
CA ASP A 321 28.47 1.64 -8.76
C ASP A 321 27.63 1.67 -7.48
N LEU A 322 27.29 2.87 -6.97
CA LEU A 322 26.39 3.03 -5.83
C LEU A 322 24.91 2.85 -6.17
N LEU A 323 24.48 3.33 -7.34
CA LEU A 323 23.08 3.25 -7.80
C LEU A 323 22.75 1.91 -8.44
N VAL A 324 23.72 1.31 -9.13
CA VAL A 324 23.55 0.10 -9.93
C VAL A 324 24.76 -0.82 -9.73
N PRO A 325 24.97 -1.36 -8.51
CA PRO A 325 26.13 -2.20 -8.20
C PRO A 325 26.16 -3.44 -9.10
N LEU A 326 27.35 -3.97 -9.42
CA LEU A 326 27.43 -5.21 -10.21
C LEU A 326 26.96 -6.44 -9.41
N GLU A 327 27.15 -6.41 -8.08
CA GLU A 327 26.59 -7.41 -7.18
C GLU A 327 25.34 -6.84 -6.48
N PRO A 328 24.16 -7.46 -6.66
CA PRO A 328 22.92 -6.94 -6.08
C PRO A 328 22.92 -7.03 -4.55
N LEU A 329 22.44 -5.99 -3.87
CA LEU A 329 22.27 -6.01 -2.41
C LEU A 329 21.08 -6.87 -1.95
N HIS A 330 20.19 -7.24 -2.87
CA HIS A 330 19.07 -8.16 -2.66
C HIS A 330 18.56 -8.66 -4.02
N PRO A 331 17.81 -9.78 -4.07
CA PRO A 331 17.25 -10.27 -5.33
C PRO A 331 16.39 -9.21 -6.05
N PHE A 332 16.46 -9.19 -7.38
CA PHE A 332 15.67 -8.29 -8.22
C PHE A 332 14.18 -8.64 -8.08
N GLY A 333 13.34 -7.65 -7.78
CA GLY A 333 11.92 -7.84 -7.51
C GLY A 333 11.56 -8.31 -6.08
N ALA A 334 12.52 -8.66 -5.23
CA ALA A 334 12.25 -8.99 -3.82
C ALA A 334 11.86 -7.77 -2.95
N LYS A 335 12.09 -6.56 -3.47
CA LYS A 335 11.43 -5.31 -3.04
C LYS A 335 10.64 -4.77 -4.22
N ARG A 336 9.59 -3.98 -3.96
CA ARG A 336 8.87 -3.26 -5.04
C ARG A 336 9.84 -2.33 -5.76
N GLY A 337 10.17 -2.64 -7.01
CA GLY A 337 10.86 -1.70 -7.89
C GLY A 337 10.00 -0.46 -8.09
N SER A 338 10.62 0.70 -8.21
CA SER A 338 9.89 1.95 -8.50
C SER A 338 9.88 2.21 -10.00
N LEU A 339 8.84 2.86 -10.52
CA LEU A 339 8.85 3.31 -11.90
C LEU A 339 9.49 4.70 -12.00
N GLU A 340 10.38 4.87 -12.96
CA GLU A 340 11.12 6.11 -13.18
C GLU A 340 11.12 6.54 -14.65
N VAL A 341 11.28 7.84 -14.87
CA VAL A 341 11.42 8.45 -16.20
C VAL A 341 12.86 8.84 -16.42
N ASP A 342 13.44 9.61 -15.49
CA ASP A 342 14.80 10.16 -15.58
C ASP A 342 15.53 10.16 -14.23
N TYR A 343 15.20 9.22 -13.34
CA TYR A 343 15.79 9.13 -12.00
C TYR A 343 17.30 8.93 -12.05
N PHE A 344 17.79 8.07 -12.95
CA PHE A 344 19.22 7.80 -13.06
C PHE A 344 19.97 8.97 -13.73
N GLU A 345 19.35 9.62 -14.72
CA GLU A 345 19.88 10.81 -15.38
C GLU A 345 19.98 12.01 -14.42
N ALA A 346 19.08 12.11 -13.44
CA ALA A 346 19.14 13.16 -12.41
C ALA A 346 20.50 13.21 -11.71
N PHE A 347 21.15 12.06 -11.50
CA PHE A 347 22.47 11.98 -10.86
C PHE A 347 23.63 12.45 -11.75
N ASN A 348 23.41 12.69 -13.04
CA ASN A 348 24.41 13.31 -13.92
C ASN A 348 24.43 14.84 -13.79
N GLN A 349 23.42 15.44 -13.15
CA GLN A 349 23.39 16.88 -12.93
C GLN A 349 24.45 17.27 -11.88
N PRO A 350 25.16 18.40 -12.08
CA PRO A 350 26.25 18.81 -11.20
C PRO A 350 25.80 19.18 -9.78
N ASN A 351 24.54 19.60 -9.61
CA ASN A 351 23.91 19.94 -8.34
C ASN A 351 23.36 18.74 -7.56
N VAL A 352 23.43 17.52 -8.10
CA VAL A 352 22.90 16.32 -7.45
C VAL A 352 24.02 15.47 -6.87
N HIS A 353 24.02 15.29 -5.56
CA HIS A 353 24.99 14.51 -4.81
C HIS A 353 24.36 13.24 -4.22
N LEU A 354 25.16 12.19 -4.08
CA LEU A 354 24.73 10.90 -3.53
C LEU A 354 25.63 10.52 -2.36
N VAL A 355 25.02 10.21 -1.22
CA VAL A 355 25.67 9.79 0.02
C VAL A 355 25.29 8.33 0.30
N ASN A 356 26.29 7.47 0.51
CA ASN A 356 26.09 6.04 0.79
C ASN A 356 26.01 5.79 2.31
N LEU A 357 24.80 5.69 2.84
CA LEU A 357 24.55 5.47 4.26
C LEU A 357 25.01 4.11 4.80
N ARG A 358 25.43 3.17 3.95
CA ARG A 358 26.06 1.92 4.40
C ARG A 358 27.53 2.09 4.74
N GLU A 359 28.19 3.09 4.17
CA GLU A 359 29.59 3.43 4.41
C GLU A 359 29.72 4.61 5.39
N GLU A 360 28.83 5.61 5.27
CA GLU A 360 28.81 6.78 6.13
C GLU A 360 27.40 7.07 6.67
N HIS A 361 27.11 6.60 7.88
CA HIS A 361 25.79 6.79 8.49
C HIS A 361 25.61 8.24 8.97
N ILE A 362 24.36 8.68 9.06
CA ILE A 362 24.01 9.97 9.68
C ILE A 362 24.30 9.87 11.18
N VAL A 363 25.13 10.77 11.70
CA VAL A 363 25.49 10.84 13.12
C VAL A 363 24.55 11.77 13.86
N GLU A 364 24.38 12.98 13.34
CA GLU A 364 23.53 14.01 13.96
C GLU A 364 23.05 15.04 12.92
N PHE A 365 21.95 15.69 13.24
CA PHE A 365 21.52 16.94 12.65
C PHE A 365 22.10 18.10 13.46
N LYS A 366 22.55 19.13 12.75
CA LYS A 366 22.94 20.43 13.30
C LYS A 366 21.94 21.49 12.88
N SER A 367 22.12 22.73 13.34
CA SER A 367 21.17 23.82 13.06
C SER A 367 20.88 24.05 11.57
N HIS A 368 21.84 23.84 10.67
CA HIS A 368 21.67 24.08 9.23
C HIS A 368 22.26 22.94 8.37
N GLY A 369 22.25 21.71 8.87
CA GLY A 369 22.80 20.61 8.09
C GLY A 369 22.85 19.27 8.80
N ILE A 370 23.42 18.28 8.11
CA ILE A 370 23.59 16.91 8.59
C ILE A 370 25.08 16.58 8.64
N VAL A 371 25.53 15.92 9.72
CA VAL A 371 26.87 15.35 9.83
C VAL A 371 26.82 13.84 9.62
N THR A 372 27.69 13.32 8.77
CA THR A 372 27.87 11.87 8.57
C THR A 372 29.08 11.35 9.34
N SER A 373 29.18 10.03 9.48
CA SER A 373 30.26 9.38 10.23
C SER A 373 31.65 9.52 9.59
N SER A 374 31.73 10.00 8.35
CA SER A 374 33.01 10.39 7.71
C SER A 374 33.53 11.75 8.19
N GLY A 375 32.72 12.50 8.95
CA GLY A 375 32.98 13.89 9.34
C GLY A 375 32.49 14.90 8.31
N ALA A 376 31.88 14.47 7.20
CA ALA A 376 31.31 15.38 6.20
C ALA A 376 30.12 16.14 6.79
N TYR A 377 30.05 17.44 6.46
CA TYR A 377 28.93 18.31 6.81
C TYR A 377 28.17 18.72 5.55
N HIS A 378 26.88 18.41 5.51
CA HIS A 378 25.98 18.76 4.42
C HIS A 378 25.11 19.92 4.88
N GLU A 379 25.41 21.14 4.41
CA GLU A 379 24.60 22.33 4.68
C GLU A 379 23.27 22.26 3.91
N LEU A 380 22.15 22.48 4.61
CA LEU A 380 20.81 22.22 4.13
C LEU A 380 19.80 23.24 4.66
N ASP A 381 18.94 23.74 3.77
CA ASP A 381 17.77 24.57 4.08
C ASP A 381 16.52 23.72 4.36
N ALA A 382 16.44 22.53 3.76
CA ALA A 382 15.32 21.61 3.95
C ALA A 382 15.72 20.13 3.80
N VAL A 383 15.02 19.26 4.52
CA VAL A 383 15.21 17.81 4.50
C VAL A 383 13.87 17.10 4.33
N VAL A 384 13.84 16.09 3.47
CA VAL A 384 12.70 15.19 3.29
C VAL A 384 13.01 13.82 3.83
N PHE A 385 12.15 13.33 4.71
CA PHE A 385 12.07 11.93 5.08
C PHE A 385 11.17 11.18 4.11
N ALA A 386 11.80 10.44 3.20
CA ALA A 386 11.19 9.45 2.33
C ALA A 386 11.45 8.03 2.88
N THR A 387 11.34 7.89 4.21
CA THR A 387 11.73 6.72 5.00
C THR A 387 10.62 5.67 5.16
N GLY A 388 9.47 5.91 4.52
CA GLY A 388 8.38 4.95 4.41
C GLY A 388 7.49 4.89 5.65
N PHE A 389 6.97 3.70 5.91
CA PHE A 389 5.89 3.45 6.87
C PHE A 389 6.16 2.18 7.67
N ASP A 390 5.56 2.09 8.85
CA ASP A 390 5.23 0.80 9.43
C ASP A 390 4.10 0.16 8.62
N GLY A 391 4.51 -0.42 7.49
CA GLY A 391 3.62 -0.83 6.42
C GLY A 391 2.75 -2.03 6.81
N VAL A 392 1.55 -2.06 6.25
CA VAL A 392 0.55 -3.14 6.35
C VAL A 392 -0.02 -3.35 7.75
N THR A 393 0.78 -3.72 8.75
CA THR A 393 0.28 -3.96 10.12
C THR A 393 0.11 -2.66 10.90
N GLY A 394 1.01 -1.69 10.72
CA GLY A 394 0.97 -0.42 11.44
C GLY A 394 -0.32 0.35 11.20
N SER A 395 -0.96 0.17 10.03
CA SER A 395 -2.25 0.79 9.75
C SER A 395 -3.38 0.27 10.63
N LEU A 396 -3.44 -1.05 10.88
CA LEU A 396 -4.46 -1.65 11.75
C LEU A 396 -4.15 -1.37 13.23
N ILE A 397 -2.88 -1.47 13.61
CA ILE A 397 -2.43 -1.17 14.98
C ILE A 397 -2.80 0.27 15.40
N ASN A 398 -2.70 1.23 14.49
CA ASN A 398 -2.98 2.65 14.76
C ASN A 398 -4.48 2.98 14.93
N MET A 399 -5.38 1.99 14.85
CA MET A 399 -6.82 2.16 15.12
C MET A 399 -7.20 1.95 16.59
N GLY A 400 -6.27 1.48 17.43
CA GLY A 400 -6.57 1.12 18.83
C GLY A 400 -7.53 -0.07 18.96
N LEU A 401 -7.39 -1.05 18.08
CA LEU A 401 -8.20 -2.27 18.08
C LEU A 401 -7.90 -3.11 19.33
N CYS A 402 -8.96 -3.60 19.98
CA CYS A 402 -8.87 -4.55 21.08
C CYS A 402 -9.70 -5.80 20.78
N ASN A 403 -9.14 -6.96 21.13
CA ASN A 403 -9.86 -8.22 21.05
C ASN A 403 -11.01 -8.26 22.08
N THR A 404 -11.84 -9.32 22.04
CA THR A 404 -12.97 -9.45 22.98
C THR A 404 -12.59 -9.57 24.45
N GLU A 405 -11.32 -9.80 24.77
CA GLU A 405 -10.79 -9.87 26.14
C GLU A 405 -10.16 -8.54 26.58
N GLY A 406 -10.14 -7.52 25.72
CA GLY A 406 -9.60 -6.18 26.01
C GLY A 406 -8.10 -6.04 25.76
N LYS A 407 -7.45 -7.05 25.17
CA LYS A 407 -6.04 -6.97 24.77
C LYS A 407 -5.91 -6.21 23.45
N SER A 408 -4.95 -5.29 23.38
CA SER A 408 -4.71 -4.50 22.16
C SER A 408 -4.07 -5.34 21.04
N LEU A 409 -4.42 -5.03 19.79
CA LEU A 409 -3.82 -5.67 18.61
C LEU A 409 -2.31 -5.43 18.52
N GLU A 410 -1.84 -4.26 18.99
CA GLU A 410 -0.40 -3.95 19.05
C GLU A 410 0.35 -4.95 19.92
N GLU A 411 -0.21 -5.29 21.09
CA GLU A 411 0.38 -6.26 21.99
C GLU A 411 0.29 -7.69 21.44
N GLU A 412 -0.81 -8.05 20.77
CA GLU A 412 -0.98 -9.35 20.12
C GLU A 412 0.01 -9.56 18.98
N TRP A 413 0.29 -8.52 18.19
CA TRP A 413 1.15 -8.60 17.01
C TRP A 413 2.63 -8.24 17.27
N LYS A 414 3.03 -8.02 18.53
CA LYS A 414 4.43 -7.73 18.89
C LYS A 414 5.40 -8.81 18.39
N ASP A 415 4.97 -10.07 18.43
CA ASP A 415 5.73 -11.26 18.03
C ASP A 415 5.30 -11.80 16.65
N GLY A 416 4.69 -10.94 15.85
CA GLY A 416 4.23 -11.25 14.50
C GLY A 416 2.71 -11.14 14.34
N ALA A 417 2.30 -10.65 13.16
CA ALA A 417 0.89 -10.61 12.80
C ALA A 417 0.38 -12.00 12.42
N THR A 418 -0.82 -12.31 12.89
CA THR A 418 -1.55 -13.55 12.60
C THR A 418 -2.96 -13.19 12.17
N THR A 419 -3.43 -13.78 11.07
CA THR A 419 -4.77 -13.54 10.51
C THR A 419 -5.32 -14.81 9.90
N TYR A 420 -6.63 -14.86 9.68
CA TYR A 420 -7.23 -15.88 8.82
C TYR A 420 -7.63 -15.29 7.48
N LEU A 421 -7.25 -15.99 6.40
CA LEU A 421 -7.51 -15.62 5.00
C LEU A 421 -6.99 -14.22 4.58
N GLY A 422 -6.22 -13.52 5.42
CA GLY A 422 -5.89 -12.12 5.18
C GLY A 422 -7.13 -11.21 5.10
N LEU A 423 -8.23 -11.60 5.76
CA LEU A 423 -9.49 -10.87 5.84
C LEU A 423 -9.96 -10.68 7.27
N THR A 424 -9.67 -11.63 8.17
CA THR A 424 -10.19 -11.63 9.55
C THR A 424 -9.09 -11.92 10.57
N ILE A 425 -9.34 -11.57 11.83
CA ILE A 425 -8.41 -11.77 12.95
C ILE A 425 -9.16 -12.57 14.03
N SER A 426 -8.52 -13.60 14.61
CA SER A 426 -9.09 -14.34 15.73
C SER A 426 -9.19 -13.45 16.96
N GLY A 427 -10.29 -13.48 17.71
CA GLY A 427 -10.57 -12.53 18.79
C GLY A 427 -11.31 -11.25 18.35
N TYR A 428 -11.58 -11.09 17.04
CA TYR A 428 -12.22 -9.91 16.44
C TYR A 428 -13.47 -10.29 15.61
N PRO A 429 -14.57 -10.72 16.25
CA PRO A 429 -15.79 -11.14 15.54
C PRO A 429 -16.32 -10.06 14.61
N ASN A 430 -16.81 -10.44 13.43
CA ASN A 430 -17.39 -9.51 12.42
C ASN A 430 -16.50 -8.36 11.96
N MET A 431 -15.21 -8.39 12.29
CA MET A 431 -14.25 -7.47 11.73
C MET A 431 -13.68 -8.05 10.43
N PHE A 432 -13.70 -7.26 9.38
CA PHE A 432 -13.00 -7.57 8.13
C PHE A 432 -12.02 -6.46 7.81
N HIS A 433 -10.81 -6.82 7.39
CA HIS A 433 -9.84 -5.86 6.86
C HIS A 433 -9.55 -6.14 5.38
N MET A 434 -9.32 -5.07 4.62
CA MET A 434 -9.06 -5.16 3.18
C MET A 434 -7.70 -4.55 2.84
N TYR A 435 -7.08 -5.07 1.78
CA TYR A 435 -5.78 -4.65 1.29
C TYR A 435 -4.75 -4.54 2.43
N GLY A 436 -4.76 -5.57 3.29
CA GLY A 436 -4.05 -5.63 4.56
C GLY A 436 -3.13 -6.85 4.67
N VAL A 437 -2.73 -7.18 5.90
CA VAL A 437 -1.77 -8.25 6.16
C VAL A 437 -2.30 -9.61 5.70
N HIS A 438 -1.41 -10.44 5.15
CA HIS A 438 -1.66 -11.78 4.61
C HIS A 438 -2.69 -11.88 3.47
N GLY A 439 -3.15 -10.77 2.90
CA GLY A 439 -3.78 -10.71 1.58
C GLY A 439 -2.73 -10.51 0.47
N PRO A 440 -3.10 -10.58 -0.82
CA PRO A 440 -2.19 -10.30 -1.93
C PRO A 440 -1.58 -8.89 -1.85
N THR A 441 -2.42 -7.92 -1.48
CA THR A 441 -2.04 -6.57 -1.02
C THR A 441 -0.91 -5.94 -1.84
N ALA A 442 0.30 -5.86 -1.30
CA ALA A 442 1.42 -5.16 -1.93
C ALA A 442 1.99 -5.87 -3.17
N LEU A 443 1.73 -7.17 -3.29
CA LEU A 443 2.10 -8.00 -4.44
C LEU A 443 0.99 -8.05 -5.50
N SER A 444 -0.02 -7.19 -5.37
CA SER A 444 -1.12 -7.06 -6.32
C SER A 444 -1.38 -5.60 -6.70
N ASN A 445 -2.03 -5.40 -7.84
CA ASN A 445 -2.68 -4.16 -8.18
C ASN A 445 -3.78 -3.85 -7.16
N GLY A 446 -3.75 -2.64 -6.59
CA GLY A 446 -4.65 -2.22 -5.51
C GLY A 446 -6.12 -2.44 -5.83
N PRO A 447 -6.69 -1.76 -6.84
CA PRO A 447 -8.09 -1.92 -7.21
C PRO A 447 -8.52 -3.36 -7.48
N THR A 448 -7.68 -4.18 -8.13
CA THR A 448 -8.00 -5.60 -8.37
C THR A 448 -8.18 -6.37 -7.05
N GLY A 449 -7.18 -6.32 -6.17
CA GLY A 449 -7.25 -7.02 -4.89
C GLY A 449 -8.38 -6.51 -4.01
N ILE A 450 -8.64 -5.20 -4.04
CA ILE A 450 -9.72 -4.54 -3.29
C ILE A 450 -11.09 -5.04 -3.74
N GLU A 451 -11.38 -5.07 -5.03
CA GLU A 451 -12.70 -5.50 -5.50
C GLU A 451 -12.94 -6.98 -5.24
N MET A 452 -11.94 -7.83 -5.46
CA MET A 452 -11.99 -9.26 -5.14
C MET A 452 -12.31 -9.47 -3.66
N GLN A 453 -11.53 -8.88 -2.74
CA GLN A 453 -11.79 -9.01 -1.30
C GLN A 453 -13.14 -8.38 -0.91
N GLY A 454 -13.50 -7.26 -1.52
CA GLY A 454 -14.76 -6.55 -1.25
C GLY A 454 -15.97 -7.42 -1.58
N ARG A 455 -15.97 -8.08 -2.74
CA ARG A 455 -17.05 -9.01 -3.15
C ARG A 455 -17.18 -10.19 -2.18
N MET A 456 -16.07 -10.76 -1.72
CA MET A 456 -16.09 -11.84 -0.72
C MET A 456 -16.71 -11.37 0.61
N ILE A 457 -16.32 -10.19 1.09
CA ILE A 457 -16.85 -9.62 2.33
C ILE A 457 -18.36 -9.32 2.19
N ILE A 458 -18.78 -8.74 1.06
CA ILE A 458 -20.18 -8.47 0.78
C ILE A 458 -21.01 -9.76 0.76
N ASP A 459 -20.54 -10.81 0.07
CA ASP A 459 -21.19 -12.14 0.05
C ASP A 459 -21.32 -12.72 1.46
N VAL A 460 -20.25 -12.67 2.25
CA VAL A 460 -20.27 -13.11 3.66
C VAL A 460 -21.32 -12.36 4.46
N ILE A 461 -21.35 -11.03 4.39
CA ILE A 461 -22.32 -10.20 5.10
C ILE A 461 -23.77 -10.53 4.67
N GLN A 462 -24.01 -10.74 3.37
CA GLN A 462 -25.32 -11.15 2.86
C GLN A 462 -25.73 -12.53 3.38
N ARG A 463 -24.83 -13.51 3.36
CA ARG A 463 -25.10 -14.85 3.89
C ARG A 463 -25.32 -14.83 5.40
N MET A 464 -24.60 -14.02 6.15
CA MET A 464 -24.85 -13.84 7.59
C MET A 464 -26.26 -13.29 7.83
N ARG A 465 -26.69 -12.27 7.07
CA ARG A 465 -28.06 -11.74 7.13
C ARG A 465 -29.10 -12.82 6.78
N ALA A 466 -28.89 -13.58 5.70
CA ALA A 466 -29.81 -14.62 5.24
C ALA A 466 -29.94 -15.78 6.24
N ASN A 467 -28.83 -16.19 6.86
CA ASN A 467 -28.77 -17.27 7.86
C ASN A 467 -29.00 -16.79 9.30
N ARG A 468 -29.37 -15.52 9.49
CA ARG A 468 -29.62 -14.90 10.81
C ARG A 468 -28.45 -15.07 11.80
N LEU A 469 -27.22 -14.98 11.32
CA LEU A 469 -26.02 -15.03 12.16
C LEU A 469 -25.81 -13.66 12.84
N SER A 470 -25.52 -13.69 14.14
CA SER A 470 -25.12 -12.50 14.89
C SER A 470 -23.63 -12.23 14.69
N SER A 471 -22.80 -13.27 14.74
CA SER A 471 -21.36 -13.15 14.50
C SER A 471 -20.71 -14.34 13.82
N ILE A 472 -19.60 -14.06 13.14
CA ILE A 472 -18.58 -15.04 12.78
C ILE A 472 -17.22 -14.59 13.32
N GLU A 473 -16.38 -15.54 13.70
CA GLU A 473 -15.05 -15.29 14.27
C GLU A 473 -14.08 -16.38 13.83
N ALA A 474 -12.91 -16.00 13.32
CA ALA A 474 -11.88 -16.98 12.95
C ALA A 474 -11.34 -17.70 14.19
N THR A 475 -11.17 -19.02 14.12
CA THR A 475 -10.54 -19.75 15.22
C THR A 475 -9.02 -19.48 15.26
N PRO A 476 -8.38 -19.58 16.43
CA PRO A 476 -6.93 -19.43 16.54
C PRO A 476 -6.15 -20.41 15.64
N GLU A 477 -6.64 -21.65 15.53
CA GLU A 477 -6.02 -22.71 14.71
C GLU A 477 -6.09 -22.39 13.23
N ALA A 478 -7.21 -21.83 12.76
CA ALA A 478 -7.38 -21.41 11.37
C ALA A 478 -6.44 -20.25 11.03
N ALA A 479 -6.32 -19.27 11.93
CA ALA A 479 -5.42 -18.13 11.77
C ALA A 479 -3.93 -18.55 11.75
N ASP A 480 -3.53 -19.46 12.64
CA ASP A 480 -2.18 -20.04 12.66
C ASP A 480 -1.90 -20.85 11.38
N THR A 481 -2.84 -21.70 10.96
CA THR A 481 -2.73 -22.50 9.72
C THR A 481 -2.54 -21.61 8.49
N TRP A 482 -3.32 -20.53 8.38
CA TRP A 482 -3.18 -19.58 7.27
C TRP A 482 -1.83 -18.86 7.32
N THR A 483 -1.40 -18.40 8.49
CA THR A 483 -0.11 -17.73 8.67
C THR A 483 1.06 -18.63 8.28
N LYS A 484 1.06 -19.90 8.72
CA LYS A 484 2.04 -20.91 8.30
C LYS A 484 2.00 -21.18 6.81
N ARG A 485 0.83 -21.14 6.16
CA ARG A 485 0.70 -21.26 4.71
C ARG A 485 1.35 -20.08 3.99
N VAL A 486 1.12 -18.85 4.44
CA VAL A 486 1.75 -17.63 3.90
C VAL A 486 3.27 -17.73 4.01
N GLU A 487 3.78 -18.09 5.19
CA GLU A 487 5.22 -18.27 5.44
C GLU A 487 5.82 -19.37 4.56
N LYS A 488 5.15 -20.53 4.45
CA LYS A 488 5.60 -21.65 3.61
C LYS A 488 5.73 -21.24 2.14
N ILE A 489 4.73 -20.54 1.60
CA ILE A 489 4.77 -20.05 0.22
C ILE A 489 5.90 -19.03 0.07
N SER A 490 6.00 -18.06 0.98
CA SER A 490 7.05 -17.05 0.94
C SER A 490 8.46 -17.63 1.01
N ASN A 491 8.69 -18.65 1.85
CA ASN A 491 9.99 -19.30 2.03
C ASN A 491 10.43 -20.10 0.79
N ALA A 492 9.51 -20.41 -0.12
CA ALA A 492 9.82 -21.01 -1.42
C ALA A 492 10.22 -19.97 -2.48
N THR A 493 10.26 -18.68 -2.13
CA THR A 493 10.63 -17.57 -3.02
C THR A 493 11.91 -16.89 -2.56
N LEU A 494 12.38 -15.91 -3.34
CA LEU A 494 13.49 -15.05 -3.00
C LEU A 494 13.11 -13.83 -2.13
N PHE A 495 11.82 -13.61 -1.81
CA PHE A 495 11.38 -12.47 -0.98
C PHE A 495 12.06 -12.41 0.40
N PRO A 496 12.24 -13.52 1.15
CA PRO A 496 12.83 -13.47 2.49
C PRO A 496 14.29 -12.99 2.54
N GLN A 497 14.98 -13.03 1.39
CA GLN A 497 16.38 -12.62 1.26
C GLN A 497 16.55 -11.10 1.21
N ALA A 498 15.46 -10.32 1.16
CA ALA A 498 15.51 -8.87 1.14
C ALA A 498 14.99 -8.26 2.45
N ASP A 499 15.68 -7.22 2.93
CA ASP A 499 15.21 -6.36 4.02
C ASP A 499 14.14 -5.39 3.51
N SER A 500 12.99 -5.94 3.13
CA SER A 500 11.88 -5.22 2.53
C SER A 500 10.79 -4.93 3.55
N TRP A 501 9.94 -3.96 3.25
CA TRP A 501 8.73 -3.73 4.03
C TRP A 501 7.68 -4.85 3.84
N TYR A 502 7.80 -5.68 2.81
CA TYR A 502 7.01 -6.91 2.69
C TYR A 502 7.33 -7.88 3.83
N MET A 503 8.59 -7.90 4.28
CA MET A 503 9.06 -8.73 5.39
C MET A 503 8.96 -8.02 6.75
N GLY A 504 8.37 -6.82 6.82
CA GLY A 504 8.36 -5.97 8.02
C GLY A 504 9.75 -5.47 8.46
N ALA A 505 10.78 -5.69 7.65
CA ALA A 505 12.18 -5.51 8.03
C ALA A 505 12.66 -4.05 8.05
N ASN A 506 11.84 -3.11 7.59
CA ASN A 506 12.19 -1.69 7.55
C ASN A 506 12.00 -0.98 8.89
N ILE A 507 11.29 -1.60 9.84
CA ILE A 507 11.03 -1.05 11.18
C ILE A 507 11.95 -1.73 12.20
N PRO A 508 12.86 -0.99 12.85
CA PRO A 508 13.72 -1.55 13.90
C PRO A 508 12.91 -2.24 15.01
N GLY A 509 13.37 -3.41 15.45
CA GLY A 509 12.71 -4.19 16.52
C GLY A 509 11.48 -4.99 16.10
N LYS A 510 10.92 -4.76 14.91
CA LYS A 510 9.76 -5.52 14.41
C LYS A 510 10.18 -6.91 13.95
N LYS A 511 9.38 -7.93 14.26
CA LYS A 511 9.61 -9.29 13.76
C LYS A 511 9.60 -9.32 12.23
N ARG A 512 10.62 -9.98 11.68
CA ARG A 512 10.66 -10.28 10.25
C ARG A 512 9.68 -11.41 9.93
N GLN A 513 8.70 -11.12 9.08
CA GLN A 513 7.76 -12.12 8.56
C GLN A 513 7.13 -11.61 7.27
N MET A 514 6.68 -12.51 6.41
CA MET A 514 6.01 -12.10 5.18
C MET A 514 4.61 -11.56 5.48
N LEU A 515 4.36 -10.29 5.14
CA LEU A 515 3.10 -9.59 5.41
C LEU A 515 2.08 -9.70 4.27
N ASN A 516 2.41 -10.34 3.16
CA ASN A 516 1.53 -10.48 2.00
C ASN A 516 1.44 -11.95 1.56
N PHE A 517 0.34 -12.35 0.97
CA PHE A 517 0.19 -13.68 0.36
C PHE A 517 0.87 -13.70 -1.02
N CYS A 518 1.95 -14.49 -1.17
CA CYS A 518 2.74 -14.55 -2.40
C CYS A 518 2.25 -15.57 -3.44
N GLY A 519 1.10 -16.24 -3.20
CA GLY A 519 0.61 -17.29 -4.09
C GLY A 519 -0.18 -16.80 -5.31
N GLY A 520 -0.31 -15.48 -5.49
CA GLY A 520 -1.10 -14.87 -6.55
C GLY A 520 -2.60 -14.78 -6.24
N ILE A 521 -3.28 -13.87 -6.94
CA ILE A 521 -4.73 -13.60 -6.78
C ILE A 521 -5.59 -14.86 -6.96
N PRO A 522 -5.45 -15.67 -8.03
CA PRO A 522 -6.35 -16.81 -8.24
C PRO A 522 -6.29 -17.85 -7.11
N ALA A 523 -5.08 -18.18 -6.65
CA ALA A 523 -4.90 -19.14 -5.55
C ALA A 523 -5.40 -18.60 -4.21
N TYR A 524 -5.27 -17.30 -3.99
CA TYR A 524 -5.81 -16.62 -2.81
C TYR A 524 -7.34 -16.63 -2.83
N GLU A 525 -7.96 -16.24 -3.95
CA GLU A 525 -9.41 -16.20 -4.12
C GLU A 525 -10.03 -17.58 -3.95
N GLN A 526 -9.42 -18.62 -4.53
CA GLN A 526 -9.87 -19.99 -4.37
C GLN A 526 -9.87 -20.41 -2.89
N ALA A 527 -8.77 -20.13 -2.17
CA ALA A 527 -8.65 -20.50 -0.76
C ALA A 527 -9.69 -19.75 0.12
N CYS A 528 -9.90 -18.46 -0.14
CA CYS A 528 -10.89 -17.66 0.59
C CYS A 528 -12.31 -18.15 0.30
N THR A 529 -12.64 -18.35 -0.97
CA THR A 529 -13.99 -18.79 -1.41
C THR A 529 -14.33 -20.14 -0.81
N GLN A 530 -13.39 -21.11 -0.83
CA GLN A 530 -13.59 -22.42 -0.23
C GLN A 530 -13.93 -22.29 1.26
N ALA A 531 -13.08 -21.61 2.04
CA ALA A 531 -13.28 -21.51 3.48
C ALA A 531 -14.54 -20.72 3.88
N LEU A 532 -14.84 -19.64 3.15
CA LEU A 532 -16.01 -18.80 3.45
C LEU A 532 -17.33 -19.50 3.08
N SER A 533 -17.35 -20.35 2.05
CA SER A 533 -18.58 -21.01 1.55
C SER A 533 -19.29 -21.88 2.59
N ASN A 534 -18.53 -22.47 3.51
CA ASN A 534 -19.00 -23.41 4.54
C ASN A 534 -18.61 -22.98 5.97
N TRP A 535 -18.13 -21.75 6.14
CA TRP A 535 -17.61 -21.23 7.42
C TRP A 535 -16.46 -22.06 8.01
N GLU A 536 -15.67 -22.74 7.18
CA GLU A 536 -14.50 -23.50 7.62
C GLU A 536 -13.51 -22.56 8.34
N GLY A 537 -13.04 -22.98 9.52
CA GLY A 537 -12.16 -22.17 10.33
C GLY A 537 -12.85 -20.99 11.04
N PHE A 538 -14.19 -20.93 11.05
CA PHE A 538 -14.95 -19.93 11.80
C PHE A 538 -15.84 -20.55 12.88
N THR A 539 -15.90 -19.90 14.04
CA THR A 539 -17.00 -20.05 14.99
C THR A 539 -18.16 -19.14 14.55
N ILE A 540 -19.37 -19.68 14.52
CA ILE A 540 -20.59 -18.95 14.16
C ILE A 540 -21.54 -18.85 15.36
N VAL A 541 -22.22 -17.72 15.48
CA VAL A 541 -23.25 -17.50 16.51
C VAL A 541 -24.55 -17.11 15.83
N GLN A 542 -25.65 -17.78 16.17
CA GLN A 542 -26.98 -17.41 15.67
C GLN A 542 -27.56 -16.25 16.49
N ARG A 543 -28.33 -15.36 15.85
CA ARG A 543 -29.18 -14.43 16.59
C ARG A 543 -30.17 -15.25 17.40
N ALA A 544 -30.20 -15.04 18.71
CA ALA A 544 -31.27 -15.56 19.55
C ALA A 544 -32.62 -15.10 18.96
N HIS A 545 -33.60 -16.00 18.93
CA HIS A 545 -34.98 -15.60 18.63
C HIS A 545 -35.39 -14.57 19.67
N LEU A 546 -35.47 -13.30 19.27
CA LEU A 546 -36.33 -12.34 19.96
C LEU A 546 -37.75 -12.83 19.69
N SER A 547 -38.27 -13.61 20.64
CA SER A 547 -39.67 -14.03 20.72
C SER A 547 -40.59 -12.84 20.86
#